data_AF-A0A2E2E248-F1
#
_entry.id   AF-A0A2E2E248-F1
#
_cell.length_a   1.000
_cell.length_b   1.000
_cell.length_c   1.000
_cell.angle_alpha   90.00
_cell.angle_beta   90.00
_cell.angle_gamma   90.00
#
_symmetry.space_group_name_H-M   'P 1'
#
loop_
_entity.id
_entity.type
_entity.pdbx_description
1 polymer ?
#
loop_
_entity_poly.entity_id
_entity_poly.type
_entity_poly.pdbx_seq_one_letter_code
_entity_poly.pdbx_strand_id
1 'polypeptide(L)'
;MFYVFPLICGFVSLYFNISFDIDSYGLSITFFGIFIALLLNIQVAIFSIFQRKWEQPSDDQLKKLQLRKINERKQLLSELNSNISYLIVFSIFSLIISMIFYLFKIHCAFATSISIFNYVHFGLTILMIVKRSHALFQKEYDIE
;
A
#
# COMPACT_ATOMS: atom_id res chain seq x y z
N MET A 1 5.49 -8.91 11.97
CA MET A 1 5.34 -7.57 12.58
C MET A 1 4.17 -6.78 11.98
N PHE A 2 4.07 -6.65 10.65
CA PHE A 2 3.05 -5.83 9.95
C PHE A 2 1.58 -6.20 10.20
N TYR A 3 1.28 -7.43 10.63
CA TYR A 3 -0.07 -7.84 11.05
C TYR A 3 -0.25 -7.87 12.58
N VAL A 4 0.85 -8.03 13.32
CA VAL A 4 0.82 -8.13 14.79
C VAL A 4 0.60 -6.76 15.42
N PHE A 5 1.29 -5.73 14.90
CA PHE A 5 1.18 -4.38 15.43
C PHE A 5 -0.22 -3.77 15.26
N PRO A 6 -0.87 -3.83 14.07
CA PRO A 6 -2.27 -3.42 13.94
C PRO A 6 -3.22 -4.19 14.85
N LEU A 7 -2.97 -5.48 15.07
CA LEU A 7 -3.80 -6.34 15.93
C LEU A 7 -3.70 -5.91 17.40
N ILE A 8 -2.50 -5.59 17.88
CA ILE A 8 -2.29 -5.01 19.22
C ILE A 8 -3.03 -3.67 19.35
N CYS A 9 -2.90 -2.76 18.36
CA CYS A 9 -3.60 -1.48 18.39
C CYS A 9 -5.13 -1.64 18.44
N GLY A 10 -5.69 -2.56 17.65
CA GLY A 10 -7.12 -2.88 17.72
C GLY A 10 -7.52 -3.44 19.09
N PHE A 11 -6.75 -4.39 19.62
CA PHE A 11 -7.02 -4.99 20.93
C PHE A 11 -6.96 -3.97 22.07
N VAL A 12 -6.00 -3.04 22.03
CA VAL A 12 -5.92 -1.92 22.98
C VAL A 12 -7.19 -1.06 22.90
N SER A 13 -7.67 -0.75 21.69
CA SER A 13 -8.93 0.01 21.54
C SER A 13 -10.14 -0.71 22.14
N LEU A 14 -10.22 -2.04 21.99
CA LEU A 14 -11.27 -2.85 22.62
C LEU A 14 -11.18 -2.79 24.14
N TYR A 15 -9.97 -2.92 24.69
CA TYR A 15 -9.74 -2.89 26.12
C TYR A 15 -10.19 -1.56 26.76
N PHE A 16 -9.97 -0.43 26.07
CA PHE A 16 -10.40 0.89 26.53
C PHE A 16 -11.84 1.28 26.14
N ASN A 17 -12.59 0.38 25.46
CA ASN A 17 -13.96 0.64 24.98
C ASN A 17 -14.10 1.95 24.17
N ILE A 18 -13.09 2.27 23.37
CA ILE A 18 -13.14 3.46 22.51
C ILE A 18 -14.17 3.21 21.40
N SER A 19 -15.12 4.13 21.24
CA SER A 19 -16.13 4.10 20.19
C SER A 19 -16.01 5.35 19.33
N PHE A 20 -15.90 5.18 18.02
CA PHE A 20 -15.94 6.26 17.06
C PHE A 20 -17.38 6.75 16.84
N ASP A 21 -17.48 8.04 16.58
CA ASP A 21 -18.71 8.64 16.10
C ASP A 21 -19.02 8.22 14.64
N ILE A 22 -20.30 8.32 14.23
CA ILE A 22 -20.74 7.94 12.88
C ILE A 22 -20.00 8.77 11.83
N ASP A 23 -19.79 10.06 12.13
CA ASP A 23 -19.12 10.99 11.23
C ASP A 23 -17.68 10.54 10.92
N SER A 24 -17.01 9.86 11.85
CA SER A 24 -15.68 9.28 11.63
C SER A 24 -15.69 8.16 10.58
N TYR A 25 -16.74 7.35 10.51
CA TYR A 25 -16.89 6.35 9.44
C TYR A 25 -17.18 7.02 8.09
N GLY A 26 -17.95 8.11 8.09
CA GLY A 26 -18.14 8.97 6.90
C GLY A 26 -16.80 9.51 6.36
N LEU A 27 -15.98 10.07 7.24
CA LEU A 27 -14.61 10.51 6.91
C LEU A 27 -13.74 9.35 6.40
N SER A 28 -13.89 8.16 6.96
CA SER A 28 -13.15 6.97 6.53
C SER A 28 -13.48 6.57 5.10
N ILE A 29 -14.75 6.65 4.69
CA ILE A 29 -15.18 6.38 3.31
C ILE A 29 -14.49 7.35 2.34
N THR A 30 -14.52 8.65 2.63
CA THR A 30 -13.86 9.67 1.79
C THR A 30 -12.35 9.43 1.73
N PHE A 31 -11.71 9.16 2.86
CA PHE A 31 -10.28 8.88 2.96
C PHE A 31 -9.87 7.71 2.06
N PHE A 32 -10.51 6.54 2.22
CA PHE A 32 -10.17 5.36 1.41
C PHE A 32 -10.55 5.57 -0.06
N GLY A 33 -11.62 6.29 -0.36
CA GLY A 33 -12.00 6.64 -1.74
C GLY A 33 -10.92 7.44 -2.47
N ILE A 34 -10.38 8.48 -1.83
CA ILE A 34 -9.26 9.27 -2.36
C ILE A 34 -8.02 8.39 -2.55
N PHE A 35 -7.68 7.57 -1.57
CA PHE A 35 -6.50 6.71 -1.65
C PHE A 35 -6.59 5.64 -2.73
N ILE A 36 -7.77 5.05 -2.96
CA ILE A 36 -7.98 4.12 -4.08
C ILE A 36 -7.66 4.81 -5.41
N ALA A 37 -8.18 6.01 -5.64
CA ALA A 37 -7.91 6.78 -6.85
C ALA A 37 -6.41 7.10 -7.01
N LEU A 38 -5.75 7.54 -5.93
CA LEU A 38 -4.31 7.83 -5.94
C LEU A 38 -3.48 6.57 -6.21
N LEU A 39 -3.79 5.46 -5.56
CA LEU A 39 -3.05 4.21 -5.73
C LEU A 39 -3.23 3.62 -7.13
N LEU A 40 -4.42 3.72 -7.73
CA LEU A 40 -4.64 3.33 -9.12
C LEU A 40 -3.82 4.18 -10.10
N ASN A 41 -3.77 5.50 -9.89
CA ASN A 41 -2.91 6.39 -10.69
C ASN A 41 -1.43 5.99 -10.60
N ILE A 42 -0.96 5.69 -9.38
CA ILE A 42 0.41 5.23 -9.15
C ILE A 42 0.64 3.86 -9.81
N GLN A 43 -0.31 2.93 -9.72
CA GLN A 43 -0.20 1.61 -10.34
C GLN A 43 -0.04 1.71 -11.87
N VAL A 44 -0.84 2.56 -12.52
CA VAL A 44 -0.72 2.82 -13.96
C VAL A 44 0.64 3.45 -14.30
N ALA A 45 1.13 4.39 -13.49
CA ALA A 45 2.44 4.99 -13.68
C ALA A 45 3.60 3.97 -13.56
N ILE A 46 3.53 3.04 -12.61
CA ILE A 46 4.54 1.98 -12.48
C ILE A 46 4.46 0.99 -13.63
N PHE A 47 3.25 0.67 -14.08
CA PHE A 47 3.04 -0.20 -15.22
C PHE A 47 3.64 0.40 -16.51
N SER A 48 3.50 1.71 -16.73
CA SER A 48 4.13 2.38 -17.87
C SER A 48 5.67 2.32 -17.80
N ILE A 49 6.25 2.47 -16.60
CA ILE A 49 7.70 2.29 -16.37
C ILE A 49 8.12 0.84 -16.68
N PHE A 50 7.30 -0.15 -16.29
CA PHE A 50 7.59 -1.57 -16.53
C PHE A 50 7.61 -1.94 -18.02
N GLN A 51 6.79 -1.28 -18.84
CA GLN A 51 6.72 -1.52 -20.28
C GLN A 51 7.85 -0.85 -21.09
N ARG A 52 8.66 0.02 -20.47
CA ARG A 52 9.77 0.69 -21.17
C ARG A 52 10.76 -0.37 -21.68
N LYS A 53 10.96 -0.42 -23.01
CA LYS A 53 11.95 -1.30 -23.63
C LYS A 53 13.35 -0.76 -23.32
N TRP A 54 14.17 -1.57 -22.67
CA TRP A 54 15.57 -1.24 -22.37
C TRP A 54 16.43 -1.71 -23.55
N GLU A 55 17.26 -0.82 -24.09
CA GLU A 55 18.19 -1.16 -25.16
C GLU A 55 19.20 -2.20 -24.68
N GLN A 56 19.47 -3.21 -25.51
CA GLN A 56 20.49 -4.22 -25.20
C GLN A 56 21.84 -3.76 -25.77
N PRO A 57 22.92 -3.77 -24.98
CA PRO A 57 24.25 -3.43 -25.48
C PRO A 57 24.75 -4.51 -26.45
N SER A 58 25.56 -4.10 -27.42
CA SER A 58 26.16 -4.99 -28.43
C SER A 58 27.29 -5.88 -27.88
N ASP A 59 27.78 -5.61 -26.66
CA ASP A 59 29.01 -6.22 -26.12
C ASP A 59 28.73 -7.30 -25.04
N ASP A 60 29.25 -8.51 -25.23
CA ASP A 60 28.78 -9.73 -24.54
C ASP A 60 29.16 -9.80 -23.04
N GLN A 61 30.25 -9.17 -22.63
CA GLN A 61 30.65 -9.10 -21.21
C GLN A 61 29.87 -8.04 -20.44
N LEU A 62 29.65 -6.86 -21.03
CA LEU A 62 28.81 -5.80 -20.47
C LEU A 62 27.34 -6.23 -20.37
N LYS A 63 26.89 -7.06 -21.31
CA LYS A 63 25.54 -7.64 -21.34
C LYS A 63 25.20 -8.43 -20.09
N LYS A 64 26.12 -9.24 -19.54
CA LYS A 64 25.87 -10.03 -18.32
C LYS A 64 25.70 -9.15 -17.06
N LEU A 65 26.54 -8.12 -16.90
CA LEU A 65 26.44 -7.17 -15.79
C LEU A 65 25.17 -6.32 -15.89
N GLN A 66 24.83 -5.85 -17.08
CA GLN A 66 23.61 -5.07 -17.29
C GLN A 66 22.34 -5.91 -17.14
N LEU A 67 22.33 -7.16 -17.61
CA LEU A 67 21.20 -8.09 -17.40
C LEU A 67 20.92 -8.33 -15.92
N ARG A 68 21.97 -8.47 -15.09
CA ARG A 68 21.80 -8.61 -13.64
C ARG A 68 21.16 -7.36 -13.02
N LYS A 69 21.64 -6.17 -13.38
CA LYS A 69 21.05 -4.90 -12.92
C LYS A 69 19.59 -4.74 -13.37
N ILE A 70 19.28 -5.07 -14.62
CA ILE A 70 17.92 -5.02 -15.17
C ILE A 70 16.99 -6.01 -14.44
N ASN A 71 17.46 -7.23 -14.15
CA ASN A 71 16.67 -8.22 -13.42
C ASN A 71 16.40 -7.79 -11.98
N GLU A 72 17.39 -7.24 -11.26
CA GLU A 72 17.17 -6.69 -9.92
C GLU A 72 16.14 -5.54 -9.93
N ARG A 73 16.22 -4.64 -10.92
CA ARG A 73 15.24 -3.56 -11.10
C ARG A 73 13.84 -4.14 -11.36
N LYS A 74 13.71 -5.09 -12.30
CA LYS A 74 12.43 -5.76 -12.60
C LYS A 74 11.84 -6.46 -11.39
N GLN A 75 12.68 -7.09 -10.57
CA GLN A 75 12.24 -7.73 -9.34
C GLN A 75 11.68 -6.69 -8.35
N LEU A 76 12.39 -5.60 -8.11
CA LEU A 76 11.91 -4.51 -7.24
C LEU A 76 10.61 -3.88 -7.76
N LEU A 77 10.51 -3.65 -9.08
CA LEU A 77 9.30 -3.14 -9.73
C LEU A 77 8.12 -4.11 -9.58
N SER A 78 8.34 -5.41 -9.79
CA SER A 78 7.32 -6.45 -9.63
C SER A 78 6.81 -6.53 -8.19
N GLU A 79 7.74 -6.53 -7.24
CA GLU A 79 7.45 -6.50 -5.81
C GLU A 79 6.66 -5.25 -5.39
N LEU A 80 7.03 -4.09 -5.93
CA LEU A 80 6.36 -2.83 -5.66
C LEU A 80 4.95 -2.80 -6.27
N ASN A 81 4.78 -3.30 -7.49
CA ASN A 81 3.48 -3.48 -8.13
C ASN A 81 2.56 -4.42 -7.33
N SER A 82 3.09 -5.54 -6.81
CA SER A 82 2.32 -6.47 -5.98
C SER A 82 1.85 -5.82 -4.67
N ASN A 83 2.72 -5.06 -3.99
CA ASN A 83 2.37 -4.36 -2.76
C ASN A 83 1.30 -3.27 -2.99
N ILE A 84 1.40 -2.51 -4.08
CA ILE A 84 0.41 -1.48 -4.43
C ILE A 84 -0.93 -2.13 -4.79
N SER A 85 -0.91 -3.22 -5.58
CA SER A 85 -2.11 -3.98 -5.91
C SER A 85 -2.81 -4.51 -4.65
N TYR A 86 -2.04 -5.04 -3.71
CA TYR A 86 -2.54 -5.46 -2.39
C TYR A 86 -3.19 -4.30 -1.65
N LEU A 87 -2.53 -3.14 -1.57
CA LEU A 87 -3.04 -1.98 -0.86
C LEU A 87 -4.32 -1.42 -1.47
N ILE A 88 -4.49 -1.49 -2.80
CA ILE A 88 -5.72 -1.08 -3.48
C ILE A 88 -6.89 -1.98 -3.05
N VAL A 89 -6.70 -3.30 -3.12
CA VAL A 89 -7.72 -4.26 -2.69
C VAL A 89 -8.07 -4.07 -1.22
N PHE A 90 -7.05 -3.88 -0.37
CA PHE A 90 -7.22 -3.60 1.04
C PHE A 90 -8.02 -2.31 1.29
N SER A 91 -7.77 -1.26 0.52
CA SER A 91 -8.49 0.02 0.62
C SER A 91 -9.94 -0.11 0.20
N ILE A 92 -10.23 -0.88 -0.87
CA ILE A 92 -11.60 -1.18 -1.30
C ILE A 92 -12.35 -1.94 -0.19
N PHE A 93 -11.71 -2.94 0.41
CA PHE A 93 -12.31 -3.71 1.50
C PHE A 93 -12.57 -2.83 2.73
N SER A 94 -11.60 -1.98 3.11
CA SER A 94 -11.73 -1.03 4.23
C SER A 94 -12.82 0.01 3.99
N LEU A 95 -12.99 0.47 2.75
CA LEU A 95 -14.07 1.35 2.34
C LEU A 95 -15.42 0.66 2.50
N ILE A 96 -15.59 -0.57 2.02
CA ILE A 96 -16.83 -1.34 2.14
C ILE A 96 -17.19 -1.54 3.61
N ILE A 97 -16.23 -1.92 4.46
CA ILE A 97 -16.45 -2.05 5.91
C ILE A 97 -16.92 -0.72 6.51
N SER A 98 -16.23 0.38 6.20
CA SER A 98 -16.59 1.71 6.71
C SER A 98 -17.99 2.13 6.24
N MET A 99 -18.36 1.79 5.01
CA MET A 99 -19.68 2.03 4.45
C MET A 99 -20.76 1.23 5.18
N ILE A 100 -20.51 -0.04 5.51
CA ILE A 100 -21.43 -0.86 6.32
C ILE A 100 -21.62 -0.23 7.71
N PHE A 101 -20.53 0.14 8.40
CA PHE A 101 -20.62 0.76 9.71
C PHE A 101 -21.39 2.09 9.69
N TYR A 102 -21.18 2.90 8.66
CA TYR A 102 -21.88 4.16 8.46
C TYR A 102 -23.38 3.95 8.17
N LEU A 103 -23.74 3.09 7.21
CA LEU A 103 -25.12 2.88 6.78
C LEU A 103 -25.99 2.23 7.86
N PHE A 104 -25.44 1.25 8.59
CA PHE A 104 -26.15 0.58 9.67
C PHE A 104 -26.01 1.29 11.02
N LYS A 105 -25.33 2.45 11.08
CA LYS A 105 -25.12 3.24 12.30
C LYS A 105 -24.50 2.42 13.44
N ILE A 106 -23.54 1.56 13.11
CA ILE A 106 -22.90 0.64 14.06
C ILE A 106 -21.89 1.43 14.89
N HIS A 107 -22.25 1.73 16.14
CA HIS A 107 -21.38 2.36 17.13
C HIS A 107 -21.04 1.39 18.24
N CYS A 108 -20.12 0.48 17.97
CA CYS A 108 -19.57 -0.39 19.01
C CYS A 108 -18.05 -0.32 18.99
N ALA A 109 -17.44 -0.57 20.15
CA ALA A 109 -15.98 -0.63 20.29
C ALA A 109 -15.36 -1.66 19.32
N PHE A 110 -16.11 -2.69 18.93
CA PHE A 110 -15.70 -3.67 17.94
C PHE A 110 -15.53 -3.07 16.54
N ALA A 111 -16.50 -2.27 16.07
CA ALA A 111 -16.38 -1.58 14.79
C ALA A 111 -15.20 -0.60 14.79
N THR A 112 -15.00 0.12 15.89
CA THR A 112 -13.88 1.04 16.07
C THR A 112 -12.53 0.33 16.06
N SER A 113 -12.42 -0.81 16.74
CA SER A 113 -11.22 -1.65 16.73
C SER A 113 -10.89 -2.15 15.32
N ILE A 114 -11.88 -2.58 14.54
CA ILE A 114 -11.68 -2.98 13.15
C ILE A 114 -11.16 -1.80 12.33
N SER A 115 -11.75 -0.62 12.47
CA SER A 115 -11.29 0.57 11.77
C SER A 115 -9.85 0.94 12.14
N ILE A 116 -9.50 0.90 13.43
CA ILE A 116 -8.13 1.17 13.90
C ILE A 116 -7.14 0.14 13.33
N PHE A 117 -7.49 -1.15 13.36
CA PHE A 117 -6.70 -2.19 12.71
C PHE A 117 -6.46 -1.84 11.23
N ASN A 118 -7.52 -1.46 10.51
CA ASN A 118 -7.42 -1.12 9.10
C ASN A 118 -6.51 0.09 8.86
N TYR A 119 -6.66 1.16 9.63
CA TYR A 119 -5.83 2.36 9.52
C TYR A 119 -4.36 2.09 9.80
N VAL A 120 -4.05 1.35 10.87
CA VAL A 120 -2.66 1.03 11.23
C VAL A 120 -2.05 0.10 10.19
N HIS A 121 -2.78 -0.91 9.74
CA HIS A 121 -2.31 -1.82 8.69
C HIS A 121 -2.08 -1.10 7.35
N PHE A 122 -3.00 -0.22 6.98
CA PHE A 122 -2.88 0.64 5.80
C PHE A 122 -1.63 1.53 5.87
N GLY A 123 -1.44 2.25 6.97
CA GLY A 123 -0.29 3.15 7.16
C GLY A 123 1.04 2.41 7.11
N LEU A 124 1.14 1.25 7.77
CA LEU A 124 2.34 0.41 7.70
C LEU A 124 2.61 -0.10 6.28
N THR A 125 1.57 -0.51 5.55
CA THR A 125 1.73 -0.98 4.16
C THR A 125 2.18 0.14 3.23
N ILE A 126 1.67 1.36 3.41
CA ILE A 126 2.19 2.56 2.71
C ILE A 126 3.67 2.77 3.01
N LEU A 127 4.09 2.72 4.28
CA LEU A 127 5.50 2.90 4.65
C LEU A 127 6.40 1.87 3.95
N MET A 128 5.94 0.63 3.81
CA MET A 128 6.66 -0.41 3.07
C MET A 128 6.78 -0.10 1.57
N ILE A 129 5.71 0.40 0.94
CA ILE A 129 5.72 0.84 -0.46
C ILE A 129 6.69 2.02 -0.64
N VAL A 130 6.65 3.01 0.24
CA VAL A 130 7.55 4.19 0.21
C VAL A 130 9.01 3.75 0.35
N LYS A 131 9.33 2.91 1.35
CA LYS A 131 10.69 2.39 1.54
C LYS A 131 11.22 1.66 0.30
N ARG A 132 10.38 0.86 -0.37
CA ARG A 132 10.75 0.13 -1.59
C ARG A 132 10.90 1.05 -2.80
N SER A 133 10.02 2.05 -2.91
CA SER A 133 10.11 3.09 -3.94
C SER A 133 11.42 3.87 -3.81
N HIS A 134 11.80 4.25 -2.58
CA HIS A 134 13.06 4.92 -2.31
C HIS A 134 14.27 4.04 -2.67
N ALA A 135 14.25 2.75 -2.31
CA ALA A 135 15.33 1.82 -2.69
C ALA A 135 15.46 1.68 -4.22
N LEU A 136 14.35 1.73 -4.96
CA LEU A 136 14.35 1.74 -6.42
C LEU A 136 14.96 3.03 -6.97
N PHE A 137 14.58 4.20 -6.44
CA PHE A 137 15.12 5.49 -6.88
C PHE A 137 16.60 5.66 -6.55
N GLN A 138 17.03 5.24 -5.36
CA GLN A 138 18.43 5.28 -4.98
C GLN A 138 19.31 4.47 -5.95
N LYS A 139 18.84 3.28 -6.34
CA LYS A 139 19.52 2.49 -7.37
C LYS A 139 19.57 3.17 -8.74
N GLU A 140 18.64 4.08 -9.06
CA GLU A 140 18.70 4.86 -10.30
C GLU A 140 19.73 5.99 -10.21
N TYR A 141 19.82 6.67 -9.07
CA TYR A 141 20.80 7.74 -8.84
C TYR A 141 22.25 7.24 -8.74
N ASP A 142 22.48 6.03 -8.19
CA ASP A 142 23.82 5.45 -8.08
C ASP A 142 24.40 4.98 -9.45
N ILE A 143 23.68 5.21 -10.57
CA ILE A 143 24.08 4.76 -11.92
C ILE A 143 24.55 5.93 -12.81
N GLU A 144 24.40 7.18 -12.38
CA GLU A 144 25.15 8.34 -12.91
C GLU A 144 26.49 8.54 -12.17
#